data_AF-A0A820RH11-F1
#
_entry.id   AF-A0A820RH11-F1
#
_cell.length_a   1.000
_cell.length_b   1.000
_cell.length_c   1.000
_cell.angle_alpha   90.00
_cell.angle_beta   90.00
_cell.angle_gamma   90.00
#
_symmetry.space_group_name_H-M   'P 1'
#
loop_
_entity.id
_entity.type
_entity.pdbx_description
1 polymer ?
#
loop_
_entity_poly.entity_id
_entity_poly.type
_entity_poly.pdbx_seq_one_letter_code
_entity_poly.pdbx_strand_id
1 'polypeptide(L)'
;MTLTESNAFVSMSSSADQDYPPSNILDPSENVFWMTTGLYPQEFILTFKEPIDVRELRFVTSNVKRFVMFSTSNQDPKNFETILEKSTIKISLL
;
A
#
# COMPACT_ATOMS: atom_id res chain seq x y z
N MET A 1 17.26 1.31 2.36
CA MET A 1 16.38 2.08 1.47
C MET A 1 15.00 2.12 2.10
N THR A 2 14.58 3.29 2.55
CA THR A 2 13.20 3.56 3.00
C THR A 2 12.31 3.90 1.80
N LEU A 3 10.98 3.91 1.96
CA LEU A 3 10.05 4.28 0.88
C LEU A 3 10.37 5.67 0.30
N THR A 4 10.68 6.63 1.17
CA THR A 4 11.08 7.99 0.80
C THR A 4 12.40 8.04 0.02
N GLU A 5 13.33 7.12 0.27
CA GLU A 5 14.59 7.02 -0.51
C GLU A 5 14.40 6.31 -1.86
N SER A 6 13.40 5.42 -1.96
CA SER A 6 13.17 4.59 -3.14
C SER A 6 12.52 5.31 -4.33
N ASN A 7 12.22 6.61 -4.20
CA ASN A 7 11.44 7.38 -5.18
C ASN A 7 10.11 6.70 -5.56
N ALA A 8 9.54 5.93 -4.64
CA ALA A 8 8.27 5.28 -4.85
C ALA A 8 7.14 6.31 -4.93
N PHE A 9 6.10 6.00 -5.71
CA PHE A 9 4.91 6.83 -5.81
C PHE A 9 3.67 5.95 -5.98
N VAL A 10 2.51 6.46 -5.54
CA VAL A 10 1.23 5.78 -5.75
C VAL A 10 0.75 6.11 -7.16
N SER A 11 0.78 5.12 -8.05
CA SER A 11 0.42 5.29 -9.46
C SER A 11 -1.07 5.09 -9.73
N MET A 12 -1.76 4.38 -8.83
CA MET A 12 -3.19 4.13 -8.89
C MET A 12 -3.75 3.94 -7.48
N SER A 13 -4.98 4.38 -7.27
CA SER A 13 -5.76 4.11 -6.06
C SER A 13 -7.24 4.06 -6.40
N SER A 14 -7.98 3.15 -5.78
CA SER A 14 -9.44 3.05 -5.95
C SER A 14 -10.24 4.14 -5.22
N SER A 15 -9.61 4.86 -4.29
CA SER A 15 -10.20 6.00 -3.57
C SER A 15 -9.24 7.18 -3.56
N ALA A 16 -9.76 8.39 -3.70
CA ALA A 16 -8.97 9.63 -3.68
C ALA A 16 -9.74 10.74 -2.94
N ASP A 17 -9.88 10.57 -1.62
CA ASP A 17 -10.40 11.62 -0.76
C ASP A 17 -9.47 12.85 -0.78
N GLN A 18 -10.03 14.06 -0.73
CA GLN A 18 -9.23 15.28 -0.83
C GLN A 18 -8.41 15.56 0.45
N ASP A 19 -8.95 15.22 1.62
CA ASP A 19 -8.28 15.42 2.91
C ASP A 19 -7.37 14.24 3.26
N TYR A 20 -7.65 13.06 2.70
CA TYR A 20 -6.88 11.82 2.89
C TYR A 20 -6.39 11.22 1.55
N PRO A 21 -5.58 11.96 0.76
CA PRO A 21 -5.21 11.56 -0.59
C PRO A 21 -4.30 10.33 -0.63
N PRO A 22 -4.21 9.62 -1.76
CA PRO A 22 -3.36 8.43 -1.92
C PRO A 22 -1.88 8.67 -1.66
N SER A 23 -1.39 9.90 -1.88
CA SER A 23 0.00 10.28 -1.56
C SER A 23 0.36 10.08 -0.09
N ASN A 24 -0.63 10.11 0.82
CA ASN A 24 -0.43 9.90 2.25
C ASN A 24 0.02 8.46 2.58
N ILE A 25 -0.17 7.48 1.70
CA ILE A 25 0.32 6.09 1.89
C ILE A 25 1.85 6.05 2.09
N LEU A 26 2.56 7.02 1.50
CA LEU A 26 4.02 7.10 1.54
C LEU A 26 4.54 7.98 2.67
N ASP A 27 3.65 8.62 3.42
CA ASP A 27 4.05 9.46 4.54
C ASP A 27 4.57 8.58 5.69
N PRO A 28 5.75 8.88 6.27
CA PRO A 28 6.29 8.11 7.39
C PRO A 28 5.52 8.32 8.72
N SER A 29 4.65 9.33 8.82
CA SER A 29 3.86 9.63 10.00
C SER A 29 2.61 8.76 10.07
N GLU A 30 2.40 8.05 11.19
CA GLU A 30 1.17 7.26 11.43
C GLU A 30 -0.10 8.14 11.55
N ASN A 31 0.06 9.46 11.69
CA ASN A 31 -1.05 10.42 11.75
C ASN A 31 -1.48 10.94 10.37
N VAL A 32 -0.73 10.63 9.32
CA VAL A 32 -1.03 11.01 7.94
C VAL A 32 -1.36 9.72 7.18
N PHE A 33 -2.60 9.60 6.71
CA PHE A 33 -3.08 8.34 6.14
C PHE A 33 -3.98 8.57 4.92
N TRP A 34 -4.09 7.53 4.09
CA TRP A 34 -5.07 7.42 3.02
C TRP A 34 -6.35 6.76 3.54
N MET A 35 -7.51 7.21 3.05
CA MET A 35 -8.81 6.66 3.42
C MET A 35 -9.58 6.16 2.20
N THR A 36 -10.23 5.01 2.36
CA THR A 36 -11.17 4.48 1.36
C THR A 36 -12.54 5.14 1.51
N THR A 37 -13.18 5.54 0.41
CA THR A 37 -14.47 6.26 0.43
C THR A 37 -15.67 5.41 -0.03
N GLY A 38 -15.45 4.14 -0.39
CA GLY A 38 -16.46 3.30 -1.01
C GLY A 38 -16.52 1.86 -0.48
N LEU A 39 -17.13 1.00 -1.30
CA LEU A 39 -17.26 -0.43 -1.02
C LEU A 39 -15.97 -1.18 -1.35
N TYR A 40 -15.83 -2.39 -0.80
CA TYR A 40 -14.69 -3.27 -1.03
C TYR A 40 -14.86 -4.10 -2.32
N PRO A 41 -13.76 -4.57 -2.96
CA PRO A 41 -12.36 -4.37 -2.58
C PRO A 41 -11.86 -2.94 -2.85
N GLN A 42 -10.83 -2.54 -2.10
CA GLN A 42 -10.11 -1.29 -2.30
C GLN A 42 -8.64 -1.62 -2.46
N GLU A 43 -7.96 -0.91 -3.35
CA GLU A 43 -6.59 -1.19 -3.75
C GLU A 43 -5.83 0.08 -4.12
N PHE A 44 -4.51 -0.04 -4.10
CA PHE A 44 -3.59 0.95 -4.62
C PHE A 44 -2.39 0.24 -5.24
N ILE A 45 -1.71 0.92 -6.15
CA ILE A 45 -0.47 0.44 -6.77
C ILE A 45 0.66 1.35 -6.33
N LEU A 46 1.66 0.76 -5.69
CA LEU A 46 2.92 1.40 -5.39
C LEU A 46 3.92 1.10 -6.50
N THR A 47 4.43 2.13 -7.16
CA THR A 47 5.39 2.00 -8.26
C THR A 47 6.76 2.52 -7.84
N PHE A 48 7.78 1.72 -8.11
CA PHE A 48 9.19 2.07 -7.94
C PHE A 48 9.79 2.42 -9.30
N LYS A 49 10.60 3.49 -9.37
CA LYS A 49 11.24 3.92 -10.63
C LYS A 49 12.28 2.92 -11.14
N GLU A 50 12.86 2.15 -10.23
CA GLU A 50 13.84 1.12 -10.51
C GLU A 50 13.43 -0.17 -9.77
N PRO A 51 13.83 -1.36 -10.26
CA PRO A 51 13.63 -2.60 -9.52
C PRO A 51 14.26 -2.52 -8.14
N ILE A 52 13.52 -2.92 -7.10
CA ILE A 52 14.00 -2.92 -5.72
C ILE A 52 13.92 -4.32 -5.09
N ASP A 53 14.85 -4.61 -4.20
CA ASP A 53 14.83 -5.79 -3.33
C ASP A 53 14.10 -5.44 -2.02
N VAL A 54 12.85 -5.91 -1.89
CA VAL A 54 12.00 -5.63 -0.73
C VAL A 54 12.25 -6.67 0.36
N ARG A 55 12.94 -6.27 1.43
CA ARG A 55 13.21 -7.14 2.58
C ARG A 55 12.13 -7.12 3.65
N GLU A 56 11.47 -5.98 3.82
CA GLU A 56 10.44 -5.77 4.84
C GLU A 56 9.45 -4.72 4.35
N LEU A 57 8.15 -4.98 4.58
CA LEU A 57 7.09 -3.99 4.46
C LEU A 57 6.29 -3.95 5.75
N ARG A 58 6.06 -2.75 6.27
CA ARG A 58 5.26 -2.50 7.46
C ARG A 58 4.03 -1.67 7.08
N PHE A 59 2.88 -2.11 7.56
CA PHE A 59 1.60 -1.46 7.33
C PHE A 59 0.96 -1.15 8.67
N VAL A 60 0.54 0.10 8.85
CA VAL A 60 -0.31 0.53 9.96
C VAL A 60 -1.68 0.84 9.35
N THR A 61 -2.70 0.08 9.75
CA THR A 61 -4.02 0.14 9.12
C THR A 61 -5.13 0.04 10.17
N SER A 62 -6.26 0.67 9.91
CA SER A 62 -7.49 0.52 10.71
C SER A 62 -8.61 -0.08 9.87
N ASN A 63 -9.47 -0.90 10.48
CA ASN A 63 -10.65 -1.52 9.86
C ASN A 63 -10.39 -2.45 8.64
N VAL A 64 -9.15 -2.86 8.40
CA VAL A 64 -8.79 -3.83 7.35
C VAL A 64 -8.99 -5.26 7.87
N LYS A 65 -9.96 -5.99 7.29
CA LYS A 65 -10.25 -7.39 7.65
C LYS A 65 -9.38 -8.40 6.88
N ARG A 66 -9.16 -8.14 5.59
CA ARG A 66 -8.38 -8.99 4.69
C ARG A 66 -7.42 -8.09 3.91
N PHE A 67 -6.16 -8.48 3.88
CA PHE A 67 -5.11 -7.79 3.16
C PHE A 67 -4.43 -8.79 2.23
N VAL A 68 -4.32 -8.43 0.95
CA VAL A 68 -3.63 -9.24 -0.05
C VAL A 68 -2.62 -8.33 -0.75
N MET A 69 -1.39 -8.81 -0.86
CA MET A 69 -0.34 -8.11 -1.59
C MET A 69 0.00 -8.91 -2.84
N PHE A 70 0.11 -8.17 -3.93
CA PHE A 70 0.64 -8.70 -5.17
C PHE A 70 1.88 -7.89 -5.59
N SER A 71 2.76 -8.50 -6.37
CA SER A 71 3.92 -7.80 -6.96
C SER A 71 4.12 -8.18 -8.42
N THR A 72 4.77 -7.29 -9.17
CA THR A 72 5.18 -7.52 -10.54
C THR A 72 6.49 -6.77 -10.79
N SER A 73 7.38 -7.35 -11.59
CA SER A 73 8.59 -6.68 -12.08
C SER A 73 8.44 -6.21 -13.53
N ASN A 74 7.24 -6.32 -14.11
CA ASN A 74 6.94 -5.82 -15.45
C ASN A 74 6.88 -4.29 -15.47
N GLN A 75 7.29 -3.68 -16.59
CA GLN A 75 7.21 -2.23 -16.76
C GLN A 75 5.75 -1.73 -16.75
N ASP A 76 4.85 -2.52 -17.33
CA ASP A 76 3.42 -2.31 -17.20
C ASP A 76 2.90 -2.97 -15.91
N PRO A 77 1.96 -2.34 -15.17
CA PRO A 77 1.33 -2.93 -13.98
C PRO A 77 0.35 -4.05 -14.38
N LYS A 78 0.90 -5.19 -14.81
CA LYS A 78 0.18 -6.38 -15.29
C LYS A 78 0.84 -7.64 -14.76
N ASN A 79 0.10 -8.75 -14.82
CA ASN A 79 0.55 -10.09 -14.45
C ASN A 79 1.15 -10.14 -13.05
N PHE A 80 0.44 -9.55 -12.08
CA PHE A 80 0.89 -9.58 -10.69
C PHE A 80 0.79 -10.99 -10.11
N GLU A 81 1.78 -11.32 -9.28
CA GLU A 81 1.82 -12.56 -8.51
C GLU A 81 1.48 -12.27 -7.05
N THR A 82 0.73 -13.17 -6.41
CA THR A 82 0.40 -13.06 -4.99
C THR A 82 1.66 -13.27 -4.15
N ILE A 83 2.05 -12.25 -3.38
CA ILE A 83 3.17 -12.33 -2.45
C ILE A 83 2.72 -12.79 -1.08
N LEU A 84 1.59 -12.24 -0.61
CA LEU A 84 1.05 -12.62 0.68
C LEU A 84 -0.45 -12.38 0.75
N GLU A 85 -1.10 -13.18 1.57
CA GLU A 85 -2.49 -12.98 1.95
C GLU A 85 -2.61 -13.13 3.47
N LYS A 86 -3.25 -12.15 4.12
CA LYS A 86 -3.53 -12.14 5.56
C LYS A 86 -5.00 -11.84 5.80
N SER A 87 -5.69 -12.76 6.47
CA SER A 87 -7.11 -12.67 6.81
C SER A 87 -7.38 -12.30 8.28
N THR A 88 -6.37 -11.83 9.02
CA THR A 88 -6.52 -11.28 10.38
C THR A 88 -5.31 -10.41 10.71
N ILE A 89 -5.49 -9.09 10.88
CA ILE A 89 -4.48 -8.23 11.50
C ILE A 89 -4.80 -8.20 13.00
N LYS A 90 -4.01 -8.93 13.82
CA LYS A 90 -4.16 -8.87 15.27
C LYS A 90 -3.74 -7.47 15.74
N ILE A 91 -4.71 -6.69 16.20
CA ILE A 91 -4.42 -5.49 16.99
C ILE A 91 -3.84 -6.00 18.31
N SER A 92 -2.52 -5.87 18.46
CA SER A 92 -1.88 -6.07 19.75
C SER A 92 -2.11 -4.78 20.51
N LEU A 93 -3.11 -4.76 21.40
CA LEU A 93 -3.20 -3.70 22.40
C LEU A 93 -1.97 -3.86 23.31
N LEU A 94 -1.06 -2.89 23.26
CA LEU A 94 -0.04 -2.71 24.28
C LEU A 94 -0.70 -2.46 25.64
#